data_AF-A0A841Z476-F1
#
_entry.id   AF-A0A841Z476-F1
#
_cell.length_a   1.000
_cell.length_b   1.000
_cell.length_c   1.000
_cell.angle_alpha   90.00
_cell.angle_beta   90.00
_cell.angle_gamma   90.00
#
_symmetry.space_group_name_H-M   'P 1'
#
loop_
_entity.id
_entity.type
_entity.pdbx_description
1 polymer ?
#
loop_
_entity_poly.entity_id
_entity_poly.type
_entity_poly.pdbx_seq_one_letter_code
_entity_poly.pdbx_strand_id
1 'polypeptide(L)'
;MYGTQLNVEIESQKALEAFLQAHNRDFVKMEEGWNELVHNCRDFEIKESLQNLARTGKFTANCLKDEMEEKMNGFLYIYFKNKPQSYDADVKGFCKEFVKNNVFKKIDGIYR
;
A
#
# COMPACT_ATOMS: atom_id res chain seq x y z
N MET A 1 -2.93 27.74 16.64
CA MET A 1 -2.14 26.80 15.81
C MET A 1 -2.74 25.38 15.75
N TYR A 2 -4.04 25.18 16.03
CA TYR A 2 -4.68 23.85 15.94
C TYR A 2 -5.34 23.54 14.59
N GLY A 3 -5.60 24.57 13.75
CA GLY A 3 -6.26 24.42 12.46
C GLY A 3 -5.38 23.79 11.37
N THR A 4 -4.05 23.89 11.49
CA THR A 4 -3.12 23.39 10.48
C THR A 4 -2.94 21.87 10.56
N GLN A 5 -2.74 21.31 11.76
CA GLN A 5 -2.56 19.86 11.97
C GLN A 5 -3.80 19.04 11.58
N LEU A 6 -4.99 19.51 11.97
CA LEU A 6 -6.25 18.84 11.60
C LEU A 6 -6.45 18.79 10.07
N ASN A 7 -6.00 19.83 9.35
CA ASN A 7 -6.09 19.86 7.89
C ASN A 7 -5.12 18.86 7.22
N VAL A 8 -3.95 18.65 7.81
CA VAL A 8 -2.93 17.70 7.31
C VAL A 8 -3.38 16.26 7.45
N GLU A 9 -3.94 15.88 8.60
CA GLU A 9 -4.44 14.53 8.82
C GLU A 9 -5.62 14.20 7.89
N ILE A 10 -6.57 15.13 7.77
CA ILE A 10 -7.71 14.97 6.85
C ILE A 10 -7.25 14.81 5.41
N GLU A 11 -6.30 15.63 4.96
CA GLU A 11 -5.79 15.54 3.60
C GLU A 11 -5.05 14.23 3.35
N SER A 12 -4.24 13.79 4.31
CA SER A 12 -3.52 12.51 4.25
C SER A 12 -4.49 11.33 4.13
N GLN A 13 -5.59 11.37 4.88
CA GLN A 13 -6.64 10.37 4.82
C GLN A 13 -7.35 10.35 3.46
N LYS A 14 -7.68 11.52 2.90
CA LYS A 14 -8.25 11.63 1.55
C LYS A 14 -7.30 11.10 0.48
N ALA A 15 -6.01 11.40 0.59
CA ALA A 15 -4.99 10.91 -0.34
C ALA A 15 -4.87 9.39 -0.26
N LEU A 16 -4.90 8.83 0.96
CA LEU A 16 -4.92 7.38 1.18
C LEU A 16 -6.15 6.73 0.55
N GLU A 17 -7.35 7.22 0.83
CA GLU A 17 -8.59 6.69 0.29
C GLU A 17 -8.60 6.71 -1.24
N ALA A 18 -8.20 7.84 -1.83
CA ALA A 18 -8.11 7.97 -3.28
C ALA A 18 -7.09 6.99 -3.89
N PHE A 19 -5.93 6.80 -3.24
CA PHE A 19 -4.93 5.85 -3.70
C PHE A 19 -5.45 4.40 -3.61
N LEU A 20 -6.02 4.02 -2.47
CA LEU A 20 -6.57 2.67 -2.26
C LEU A 20 -7.70 2.37 -3.24
N GLN A 21 -8.55 3.35 -3.55
CA GLN A 21 -9.62 3.19 -4.53
C GLN A 21 -9.07 3.01 -5.95
N ALA A 22 -8.09 3.83 -6.34
CA ALA A 22 -7.47 3.75 -7.67
C ALA A 22 -6.75 2.40 -7.90
N HIS A 23 -6.15 1.85 -6.84
CA HIS A 23 -5.39 0.59 -6.89
C HIS A 23 -6.12 -0.60 -6.27
N ASN A 24 -7.43 -0.51 -6.02
CA ASN A 24 -8.17 -1.59 -5.36
C ASN A 24 -8.06 -2.93 -6.11
N ARG A 25 -8.12 -2.88 -7.44
CA ARG A 25 -7.96 -4.08 -8.28
C ARG A 25 -6.58 -4.72 -8.16
N ASP A 26 -5.52 -3.92 -7.95
CA ASP A 26 -4.17 -4.44 -7.75
C ASP A 26 -4.11 -5.21 -6.43
N PHE A 27 -4.66 -4.64 -5.34
CA PHE A 27 -4.71 -5.30 -4.03
C PHE A 27 -5.54 -6.58 -4.03
N VAL A 28 -6.71 -6.57 -4.68
CA VAL A 28 -7.56 -7.77 -4.80
C VAL A 28 -6.81 -8.89 -5.52
N LYS A 29 -6.13 -8.59 -6.63
CA LYS A 29 -5.33 -9.59 -7.36
C LYS A 29 -4.16 -10.14 -6.53
N MET A 30 -3.49 -9.29 -5.75
CA MET A 30 -2.43 -9.73 -4.83
C MET A 30 -2.98 -10.72 -3.81
N GLU A 31 -4.13 -10.41 -3.20
CA GLU A 31 -4.79 -11.24 -2.20
C GLU A 31 -5.30 -12.56 -2.77
N GLU A 32 -5.97 -12.52 -3.92
CA GLU A 32 -6.45 -13.72 -4.62
C GLU A 32 -5.29 -14.64 -5.01
N GLY A 33 -4.24 -14.10 -5.62
CA GLY A 33 -3.08 -14.90 -6.04
C GLY A 33 -2.31 -15.49 -4.85
N TRP A 34 -2.21 -14.76 -3.74
CA TRP A 34 -1.61 -15.30 -2.52
C TRP A 34 -2.46 -16.42 -1.90
N ASN A 35 -3.77 -16.22 -1.80
CA ASN A 35 -4.69 -17.22 -1.25
C ASN A 35 -4.71 -18.51 -2.10
N GLU A 36 -4.67 -18.38 -3.42
CA GLU A 36 -4.57 -19.51 -4.34
C GLU A 36 -3.25 -20.28 -4.14
N LEU A 37 -2.12 -19.57 -4.02
CA LEU A 37 -0.82 -20.19 -3.74
C LEU A 37 -0.83 -20.95 -2.40
N VAL A 38 -1.35 -20.32 -1.34
CA VAL A 38 -1.46 -20.94 -0.02
C VAL A 38 -2.36 -22.17 -0.06
N HIS A 39 -3.49 -22.11 -0.75
CA HIS A 39 -4.39 -23.23 -0.94
C HIS A 39 -3.69 -24.39 -1.66
N ASN A 40 -3.01 -24.11 -2.79
CA ASN A 40 -2.29 -25.13 -3.56
C ASN A 40 -1.14 -25.78 -2.78
N CYS A 41 -0.44 -25.03 -1.92
CA CYS A 41 0.60 -25.59 -1.07
C CYS A 41 0.05 -26.38 0.13
N ARG A 42 -1.18 -26.12 0.57
CA ARG A 42 -1.82 -26.85 1.68
C ARG A 42 -2.50 -28.13 1.21
N ASP A 43 -3.19 -28.07 0.07
CA ASP A 43 -4.14 -29.09 -0.36
C ASP A 43 -3.62 -29.97 -1.53
N PHE A 44 -2.48 -29.62 -2.17
CA PHE A 44 -1.87 -30.37 -3.27
C PHE A 44 -0.38 -30.70 -3.09
N GLU A 45 0.18 -31.51 -4.01
CA GLU A 45 1.52 -32.14 -4.04
C GLU A 45 2.76 -31.22 -3.90
N ILE A 46 2.58 -29.90 -3.78
CA ILE A 46 3.67 -28.97 -3.51
C ILE A 46 4.02 -29.10 -2.02
N LYS A 47 4.98 -29.98 -1.69
CA LYS A 47 5.60 -30.08 -0.35
C LYS A 47 6.45 -28.85 -0.02
N GLU A 48 5.87 -27.65 -0.10
CA GLU A 48 6.44 -26.45 0.49
C GLU A 48 6.25 -26.53 2.00
N SER A 49 7.36 -26.45 2.75
CA SER A 49 7.24 -26.31 4.21
C SER A 49 6.57 -24.98 4.55
N LEU A 50 5.82 -24.91 5.66
CA LEU A 50 5.27 -23.65 6.18
C LEU A 50 6.33 -22.55 6.33
N GLN A 51 7.59 -22.94 6.57
CA GLN A 51 8.73 -22.01 6.65
C GLN A 51 9.10 -21.41 5.29
N ASN A 52 8.99 -22.17 4.20
CA ASN A 52 9.24 -21.66 2.85
C ASN A 52 8.12 -20.73 2.40
N LEU A 53 6.85 -21.10 2.65
CA LEU A 53 5.71 -20.22 2.42
C LEU A 53 5.86 -18.88 3.14
N ALA A 54 6.24 -18.88 4.43
CA ALA A 54 6.46 -17.65 5.18
C ALA A 54 7.61 -16.80 4.60
N ARG A 55 8.70 -17.45 4.14
CA ARG A 55 9.82 -16.75 3.47
C ARG A 55 9.40 -16.15 2.14
N THR A 56 8.67 -16.90 1.33
CA THR A 56 8.11 -16.46 0.05
C THR A 56 7.15 -15.30 0.25
N GLY A 57 6.23 -15.38 1.20
CA GLY A 57 5.31 -14.28 1.53
C GLY A 57 6.06 -13.00 1.92
N LYS A 58 7.06 -13.11 2.78
CA LYS A 58 7.89 -11.95 3.16
C LYS A 58 8.68 -11.36 1.99
N PHE A 59 9.26 -12.21 1.14
CA PHE A 59 9.99 -11.76 -0.05
C PHE A 59 9.07 -11.05 -1.04
N THR A 60 7.91 -11.65 -1.34
CA THR A 60 6.91 -11.08 -2.24
C THR A 60 6.37 -9.76 -1.70
N ALA A 61 6.06 -9.68 -0.40
CA ALA A 61 5.62 -8.43 0.24
C ALA A 61 6.65 -7.31 0.07
N ASN A 62 7.94 -7.61 0.25
CA ASN A 62 9.00 -6.61 0.06
C ASN A 62 9.08 -6.14 -1.40
N CYS A 63 9.03 -7.06 -2.37
CA CYS A 63 9.05 -6.67 -3.79
C CYS A 63 7.86 -5.78 -4.16
N LEU A 64 6.67 -6.13 -3.68
CA LEU A 64 5.45 -5.37 -3.97
C LEU A 64 5.40 -4.02 -3.25
N LYS A 65 6.06 -3.88 -2.10
CA LYS A 65 6.21 -2.59 -1.42
C LYS A 65 6.99 -1.61 -2.26
N ASP A 66 8.09 -2.04 -2.89
CA ASP A 66 8.91 -1.19 -3.74
C ASP A 66 8.09 -0.74 -4.97
N GLU A 67 7.41 -1.67 -5.65
CA GLU A 67 6.54 -1.35 -6.78
C GLU A 67 5.39 -0.39 -6.42
N MET A 68 4.75 -0.62 -5.27
CA MET A 68 3.63 0.21 -4.81
C MET A 68 4.10 1.58 -4.31
N GLU A 69 5.32 1.71 -3.79
CA GLU A 69 5.92 2.99 -3.46
C GLU A 69 6.14 3.85 -4.72
N GLU A 70 6.61 3.27 -5.82
CA GLU A 70 6.75 3.99 -7.09
C GLU A 70 5.40 4.48 -7.62
N LYS A 71 4.38 3.60 -7.64
CA LYS A 71 3.00 3.96 -8.02
C LYS A 71 2.44 5.06 -7.13
N MET A 72 2.65 4.96 -5.81
CA MET A 72 2.23 5.97 -4.84
C MET A 72 2.89 7.32 -5.10
N ASN A 73 4.19 7.36 -5.38
CA ASN A 73 4.90 8.59 -5.66
C ASN A 73 4.33 9.30 -6.90
N GLY A 74 4.06 8.54 -7.97
CA GLY A 74 3.42 9.06 -9.18
C GLY A 74 2.00 9.55 -8.92
N PHE A 75 1.20 8.78 -8.17
CA PHE A 75 -0.15 9.14 -7.81
C PHE A 75 -0.21 10.43 -6.99
N LEU A 76 0.59 10.54 -5.93
CA LEU A 76 0.61 11.70 -5.03
C LEU A 76 1.08 12.97 -5.74
N TYR A 77 2.03 12.85 -6.66
CA TYR A 77 2.44 13.98 -7.50
C TYR A 77 1.26 14.55 -8.28
N ILE A 78 0.48 13.70 -8.95
CA ILE A 78 -0.71 14.10 -9.72
C ILE A 78 -1.82 14.61 -8.78
N TYR A 79 -2.03 13.91 -7.66
CA TYR A 79 -3.02 14.28 -6.64
C TYR A 79 -2.85 15.72 -6.17
N PHE A 80 -1.64 16.09 -5.74
CA PHE A 80 -1.35 17.45 -5.28
C PHE A 80 -1.35 18.48 -6.40
N LYS A 81 -0.94 18.10 -7.63
CA LYS A 81 -0.97 19.00 -8.79
C LYS A 81 -2.39 19.41 -9.17
N ASN A 82 -3.37 18.53 -8.97
CA ASN A 82 -4.77 18.78 -9.31
C ASN A 82 -5.56 19.50 -8.22
N LYS A 83 -4.95 19.82 -7.07
CA LYS A 83 -5.63 20.54 -5.99
C LYS A 83 -5.67 22.04 -6.28
N PRO A 84 -6.79 22.72 -5.98
CA PRO A 84 -6.91 24.16 -6.20
C PRO A 84 -6.03 24.98 -5.24
N GLN A 85 -5.59 24.38 -4.14
CA GLN A 85 -4.76 25.00 -3.11
C GLN A 85 -3.33 24.47 -3.16
N SER A 86 -2.35 25.35 -2.95
CA SER A 86 -0.95 24.96 -2.84
C SER A 86 -0.67 24.36 -1.46
N TYR A 87 -0.14 23.15 -1.43
CA TYR A 87 0.41 22.54 -0.22
C TYR A 87 1.92 22.80 -0.16
N ASP A 88 2.40 23.14 1.04
CA ASP A 88 3.82 23.26 1.33
C ASP A 88 4.52 21.87 1.27
N ALA A 89 5.86 21.90 1.33
CA ALA A 89 6.66 20.68 1.23
C ALA A 89 6.45 19.74 2.44
N ASP A 90 6.22 20.31 3.63
CA ASP A 90 6.09 19.55 4.87
C ASP A 90 4.77 18.75 4.89
N VAL A 91 3.66 19.35 4.44
CA VAL A 91 2.38 18.66 4.33
C VAL A 91 2.43 17.58 3.25
N LYS A 92 3.08 17.84 2.12
CA LYS A 92 3.30 16.82 1.09
C LYS A 92 4.14 15.66 1.61
N GLY A 93 5.20 15.96 2.36
CA GLY A 93 6.07 14.97 3.00
C GLY A 93 5.31 14.12 4.00
N PHE A 94 4.53 14.74 4.89
CA PHE A 94 3.69 14.01 5.84
C PHE A 94 2.66 13.12 5.15
N CYS A 95 1.93 13.65 4.16
CA CYS A 95 0.95 12.86 3.40
C CYS A 95 1.61 11.65 2.73
N LYS A 96 2.80 11.84 2.14
CA LYS A 96 3.55 10.77 1.49
C LYS A 96 3.87 9.65 2.46
N GLU A 97 4.46 9.98 3.61
CA GLU A 97 4.82 8.98 4.63
C GLU A 97 3.57 8.32 5.24
N PHE A 98 2.48 9.07 5.43
CA PHE A 98 1.22 8.53 5.92
C PHE A 98 0.64 7.49 4.95
N VAL A 99 0.54 7.83 3.66
CA VAL A 99 0.03 6.91 2.63
C VAL A 99 0.95 5.69 2.51
N LYS A 100 2.27 5.89 2.47
CA LYS A 100 3.27 4.81 2.40
C LYS A 100 3.09 3.80 3.51
N ASN A 101 3.03 4.26 4.76
CA ASN A 101 2.90 3.40 5.93
C ASN A 101 1.59 2.57 5.90
N ASN A 102 0.48 3.16 5.46
CA ASN A 102 -0.79 2.46 5.37
C ASN A 102 -0.84 1.46 4.22
N VAL A 103 -0.26 1.79 3.06
CA VAL A 103 -0.14 0.87 1.93
C VAL A 103 0.75 -0.32 2.30
N PHE A 104 1.87 -0.08 2.97
CA PHE A 104 2.77 -1.13 3.41
C PHE A 104 2.10 -2.07 4.41
N LYS A 105 1.35 -1.53 5.38
CA LYS A 105 0.52 -2.32 6.30
C LYS A 105 -0.50 -3.18 5.56
N LYS A 106 -1.12 -2.66 4.51
CA LYS A 106 -2.08 -3.41 3.70
C LYS A 106 -1.41 -4.56 2.95
N ILE A 107 -0.23 -4.34 2.36
CA ILE A 107 0.56 -5.40 1.70
C ILE A 107 0.99 -6.46 2.72
N ASP A 108 1.52 -6.06 3.87
CA ASP A 108 1.90 -7.00 4.94
C ASP A 108 0.70 -7.83 5.43
N GLY A 109 -0.50 -7.24 5.45
CA GLY A 109 -1.73 -7.95 5.80
C GLY A 109 -2.11 -9.05 4.82
N ILE A 110 -1.76 -8.90 3.52
CA ILE A 110 -2.02 -9.91 2.49
C ILE A 110 -1.08 -11.11 2.68
N TYR A 111 0.20 -10.88 2.94
CA TYR A 111 1.25 -11.91 2.97
C TYR A 111 1.60 -12.44 4.37
N ARG A 112 0.69 -12.30 5.33
CA ARG A 112 0.88 -12.75 6.73
C ARG A 112 0.67 -14.27 6.87
#